data_AF-A0A533R959-F1
#
_entry.id   AF-A0A533R959-F1
#
_cell.length_a   1.000
_cell.length_b   1.000
_cell.length_c   1.000
_cell.angle_alpha   90.00
_cell.angle_beta   90.00
_cell.angle_gamma   90.00
#
_symmetry.space_group_name_H-M   'P 1'
#
loop_
_entity.id
_entity.type
_entity.pdbx_description
1 polymer ?
#
loop_
_entity_poly.entity_id
_entity_poly.type
_entity_poly.pdbx_seq_one_letter_code
_entity_poly.pdbx_strand_id
1 'polypeptide(L)'
;MHLAVKIALSLAVILTATAVGRKWPALAGLVGVMPLTGALVLTWVALDSGSDPQVMQQFTRGALWGLVPTVLFFLVALLCFRRGLSLPAVLAASFGAWLGAALLHQWALK
;
A
#
# COMPACT_ATOMS: atom_id res chain seq x y z
N MET A 1 -23.80 -11.98 -4.69
CA MET A 1 -24.22 -10.57 -4.48
C MET A 1 -23.21 -9.72 -3.68
N HIS A 2 -22.23 -10.28 -2.96
CA HIS A 2 -21.16 -9.49 -2.31
C HIS A 2 -20.04 -9.01 -3.24
N LEU A 3 -19.85 -9.66 -4.40
CA LEU A 3 -18.78 -9.31 -5.34
C LEU A 3 -19.00 -7.94 -6.01
N ALA A 4 -20.23 -7.66 -6.47
CA ALA A 4 -20.56 -6.40 -7.12
C ALA A 4 -20.36 -5.19 -6.20
N VAL A 5 -20.75 -5.30 -4.92
CA VAL A 5 -20.54 -4.26 -3.91
C VAL A 5 -19.04 -4.04 -3.65
N LYS A 6 -18.25 -5.12 -3.51
CA LYS A 6 -16.78 -5.04 -3.34
C LYS A 6 -16.10 -4.36 -4.52
N ILE A 7 -16.52 -4.70 -5.74
CA ILE A 7 -16.01 -4.09 -6.98
C ILE A 7 -16.37 -2.61 -7.04
N ALA A 8 -17.64 -2.26 -6.81
CA ALA A 8 -18.12 -0.88 -6.86
C ALA A 8 -17.39 0.03 -5.86
N LEU A 9 -17.21 -0.44 -4.61
CA LEU A 9 -16.49 0.32 -3.58
C LEU A 9 -15.02 0.53 -3.97
N SER A 10 -14.37 -0.51 -4.49
CA SER A 10 -12.96 -0.46 -4.89
C SER A 10 -12.76 0.52 -6.06
N LEU A 11 -13.64 0.46 -7.07
CA LEU A 11 -13.62 1.39 -8.19
C LEU A 11 -13.89 2.83 -7.75
N ALA A 12 -14.86 3.04 -6.85
CA ALA A 12 -15.16 4.38 -6.34
C ALA A 12 -13.92 5.01 -5.68
N VAL A 13 -13.22 4.28 -4.80
CA VAL A 13 -11.99 4.75 -4.16
C VAL A 13 -10.90 5.11 -5.18
N ILE A 14 -10.65 4.24 -6.16
CA ILE A 14 -9.61 4.46 -7.19
C ILE A 14 -9.97 5.66 -8.08
N LEU A 15 -11.22 5.79 -8.49
CA LEU A 15 -11.69 6.89 -9.34
C LEU A 15 -11.67 8.22 -8.60
N THR A 16 -12.05 8.25 -7.32
CA THR A 16 -11.91 9.45 -6.48
C THR A 16 -10.44 9.86 -6.33
N ALA A 17 -9.54 8.91 -6.07
CA ALA A 17 -8.12 9.18 -5.96
C ALA A 17 -7.53 9.80 -7.24
N THR A 18 -7.87 9.23 -8.40
CA THR A 18 -7.40 9.71 -9.72
C THR A 18 -8.01 11.05 -10.12
N ALA A 19 -9.29 11.31 -9.77
CA ALA A 19 -9.94 12.59 -10.00
C ALA A 19 -9.33 13.73 -9.17
N VAL A 20 -9.06 13.48 -7.88
CA VAL A 20 -8.40 14.45 -6.99
C VAL A 20 -6.97 14.75 -7.46
N GLY A 21 -6.27 13.74 -8.00
CA GLY A 21 -4.87 13.87 -8.41
C GLY A 21 -4.59 14.78 -9.59
N ARG A 22 -5.55 14.96 -10.49
CA ARG A 22 -5.40 15.89 -11.62
C ARG A 22 -5.35 17.35 -11.16
N LYS A 23 -5.99 17.68 -10.04
CA LYS A 23 -6.10 19.05 -9.54
C LYS A 23 -5.22 19.30 -8.31
N TRP A 24 -4.94 18.25 -7.51
CA TRP A 24 -4.15 18.31 -6.27
C TRP A 24 -3.22 17.08 -6.17
N PRO A 25 -2.05 17.09 -6.82
CA PRO A 25 -1.13 15.94 -6.84
C PRO A 25 -0.71 15.46 -5.45
N ALA A 26 -0.49 16.38 -4.50
CA ALA A 26 -0.14 16.05 -3.12
C ALA A 26 -1.28 15.29 -2.40
N LEU A 27 -2.53 15.69 -2.62
CA LEU A 27 -3.69 14.99 -2.06
C LEU A 27 -3.89 13.63 -2.69
N ALA A 28 -3.65 13.46 -3.99
CA ALA A 28 -3.71 12.13 -4.60
C ALA A 28 -2.57 11.21 -4.16
N GLY A 29 -1.37 11.76 -3.89
CA GLY A 29 -0.32 11.00 -3.23
C GLY A 29 -0.79 10.48 -1.88
N LEU A 30 -1.38 11.35 -1.05
CA LEU A 30 -1.95 10.98 0.25
C LEU A 30 -3.04 9.91 0.12
N VAL A 31 -4.03 10.11 -0.76
CA VAL A 31 -5.11 9.14 -1.01
C VAL A 31 -4.55 7.81 -1.53
N GLY A 32 -3.54 7.86 -2.41
CA GLY A 32 -2.89 6.68 -2.98
C GLY A 32 -2.13 5.83 -1.95
N VAL A 33 -1.68 6.43 -0.85
CA VAL A 33 -1.00 5.72 0.25
C VAL A 33 -1.88 5.53 1.49
N MET A 34 -3.15 5.96 1.46
CA MET A 34 -4.05 5.75 2.60
C MET A 34 -4.15 4.26 2.93
N PRO A 35 -4.05 3.87 4.22
CA PRO A 35 -4.09 2.46 4.62
C PRO A 35 -5.52 1.92 4.62
N LEU A 36 -6.30 2.15 3.55
CA LEU A 36 -7.69 1.68 3.44
C LEU A 36 -7.76 0.16 3.47
N THR A 37 -6.89 -0.50 2.69
CA THR A 37 -6.77 -1.95 2.69
C THR A 37 -6.30 -2.47 4.05
N GLY A 38 -5.29 -1.83 4.64
CA GLY A 38 -4.80 -2.16 5.98
C GLY A 38 -5.87 -2.04 7.07
N ALA A 39 -6.65 -0.95 7.08
CA ALA A 39 -7.74 -0.72 8.02
C ALA A 39 -8.89 -1.72 7.84
N LEU A 40 -9.23 -2.04 6.58
CA LEU A 40 -10.26 -3.02 6.28
C LEU A 40 -9.83 -4.41 6.77
N VAL A 41 -8.60 -4.83 6.48
CA VAL A 41 -8.03 -6.11 6.94
C VAL A 41 -7.93 -6.14 8.47
N LEU A 42 -7.48 -5.06 9.11
CA LEU A 42 -7.43 -4.97 10.58
C LEU A 42 -8.81 -5.22 11.20
N THR A 43 -9.86 -4.63 10.62
CA THR A 43 -11.25 -4.86 11.06
C THR A 43 -11.65 -6.32 10.92
N TRP A 44 -11.31 -6.97 9.81
CA TRP A 44 -11.62 -8.40 9.62
C TRP A 44 -10.86 -9.29 10.59
N VAL A 45 -9.56 -9.06 10.78
CA VAL A 45 -8.76 -9.83 11.74
C VAL A 45 -9.30 -9.61 13.16
N ALA A 46 -9.75 -8.40 13.52
CA ALA A 46 -10.37 -8.13 14.82
C ALA A 46 -11.68 -8.91 15.02
N LEU A 47 -12.52 -9.00 13.98
CA LEU A 47 -13.76 -9.79 14.03
C LEU A 47 -13.46 -11.29 14.11
N ASP A 48 -12.52 -11.80 13.32
CA ASP A 48 -12.20 -13.23 13.23
C ASP A 48 -11.45 -13.75 14.48
N SER A 49 -10.62 -12.91 15.09
CA SER A 49 -9.85 -13.27 16.30
C SER A 49 -10.58 -12.96 17.61
N GLY A 50 -11.80 -12.43 17.56
CA GLY A 50 -12.50 -11.93 18.77
C GLY A 50 -11.74 -10.78 19.45
N SER A 51 -10.98 -10.00 18.67
CA SER A 51 -10.13 -8.90 19.13
C SER A 51 -9.02 -9.33 20.10
N ASP A 52 -8.44 -10.52 19.88
CA ASP A 52 -7.25 -10.97 20.62
C ASP A 52 -6.12 -9.93 20.53
N PRO A 53 -5.67 -9.34 21.66
CA PRO A 53 -4.63 -8.32 21.67
C PRO A 53 -3.31 -8.78 21.03
N GLN A 54 -2.93 -10.06 21.16
CA GLN A 54 -1.68 -10.58 20.59
C GLN A 54 -1.76 -10.64 19.06
N VAL A 55 -2.88 -11.10 18.51
CA VAL A 55 -3.10 -11.17 17.06
C VAL A 55 -3.14 -9.77 16.46
N MET A 56 -3.84 -8.84 17.12
CA MET A 56 -3.90 -7.42 16.71
C MET A 56 -2.53 -6.76 16.73
N GLN A 57 -1.73 -7.02 17.77
CA GLN A 57 -0.39 -6.47 17.89
C GLN A 57 0.55 -7.03 16.81
N GLN A 58 0.50 -8.33 16.54
CA GLN A 58 1.30 -8.97 15.48
C GLN A 58 0.95 -8.43 14.11
N PHE A 59 -0.35 -8.32 13.79
CA PHE A 59 -0.80 -7.74 12.52
C PHE A 59 -0.32 -6.30 12.36
N THR A 60 -0.54 -5.46 13.38
CA THR A 60 -0.14 -4.04 13.34
C THR A 60 1.37 -3.89 13.20
N ARG A 61 2.16 -4.71 13.92
CA ARG A 61 3.62 -4.76 13.78
C ARG A 61 4.03 -5.17 12.36
N GLY A 62 3.41 -6.20 11.81
CA GLY A 62 3.66 -6.64 10.43
C GLY A 62 3.34 -5.54 9.41
N ALA A 63 2.21 -4.84 9.58
CA ALA A 63 1.81 -3.73 8.73
C ALA A 63 2.78 -2.55 8.82
N LEU A 64 3.23 -2.19 10.03
CA LEU A 64 4.23 -1.13 10.24
C LEU A 64 5.53 -1.43 9.51
N TRP A 65 6.03 -2.66 9.60
CA TRP A 65 7.24 -3.02 8.86
C TRP A 65 7.00 -3.11 7.35
N GLY A 66 5.80 -3.46 6.90
CA GLY A 66 5.39 -3.41 5.50
C GLY A 66 5.40 -2.00 4.89
N LEU A 67 5.38 -0.94 5.73
CA LEU A 67 5.55 0.43 5.25
C LEU A 67 6.97 0.70 4.74
N VAL A 68 7.99 0.06 5.31
CA VAL A 68 9.40 0.26 4.90
C VAL A 68 9.63 -0.03 3.40
N PRO A 69 9.29 -1.23 2.87
CA PRO A 69 9.44 -1.49 1.44
C PRO A 69 8.55 -0.57 0.59
N THR A 70 7.39 -0.17 1.09
CA THR A 70 6.49 0.79 0.40
C THR A 70 7.10 2.19 0.30
N VAL A 71 7.74 2.68 1.35
CA VAL A 71 8.50 3.94 1.32
C VAL A 71 9.65 3.85 0.31
N LEU A 72 10.37 2.72 0.30
CA LEU A 72 11.45 2.50 -0.66
C LEU A 72 10.94 2.49 -2.11
N PHE A 73 9.79 1.88 -2.38
CA PHE A 73 9.13 1.92 -3.69
C PHE A 73 8.95 3.38 -4.17
N PHE A 74 8.32 4.23 -3.36
CA PHE A 74 8.04 5.60 -3.76
C PHE A 74 9.31 6.46 -3.84
N LEU A 75 10.32 6.17 -3.02
CA LEU A 75 11.61 6.84 -3.09
C LEU A 75 12.33 6.54 -4.42
N VAL A 76 12.38 5.27 -4.82
CA VAL A 76 12.93 4.87 -6.12
C VAL A 76 12.10 5.48 -7.25
N ALA A 77 10.77 5.44 -7.16
CA ALA A 77 9.89 6.04 -8.16
C ALA A 77 10.18 7.53 -8.35
N LEU A 78 10.29 8.29 -7.24
CA LEU A 78 10.63 9.71 -7.26
C LEU A 78 11.99 9.96 -7.91
N LEU A 79 13.02 9.19 -7.56
CA LEU A 79 14.36 9.33 -8.14
C LEU A 79 14.39 8.99 -9.63
N CYS A 80 13.63 7.97 -10.06
CA CYS A 80 13.49 7.59 -11.46
C CYS A 80 12.75 8.67 -12.28
N PHE A 81 11.65 9.21 -11.75
CA PHE A 81 10.93 10.31 -12.40
C PHE A 81 11.77 11.59 -12.47
N ARG A 82 12.58 11.90 -11.46
CA ARG A 82 13.53 13.04 -11.52
C ARG A 82 14.59 12.89 -12.61
N ARG A 83 14.86 11.67 -13.07
CA ARG A 83 15.77 11.37 -14.19
C ARG A 83 15.06 11.29 -15.54
N GLY A 84 13.75 11.58 -15.61
CA GLY A 84 12.99 11.52 -16.86
C GLY A 84 12.77 10.11 -17.41
N LEU A 85 12.88 9.07 -16.58
CA LEU A 85 12.66 7.69 -17.01
C LEU A 85 11.17 7.44 -17.35
N SER A 86 10.93 6.51 -18.28
CA SER A 86 9.58 6.12 -18.67
C SER A 86 8.85 5.37 -17.55
N LEU A 87 7.51 5.46 -17.52
CA LEU A 87 6.69 4.81 -16.50
C LEU A 87 6.98 3.30 -16.35
N PRO A 88 7.12 2.49 -17.43
CA PRO A 88 7.46 1.08 -17.29
C PRO A 88 8.80 0.84 -16.59
N ALA A 89 9.82 1.64 -16.91
CA ALA A 89 11.13 1.55 -16.26
C ALA A 89 11.06 1.95 -14.78
N VAL A 90 10.30 3.00 -14.46
CA VAL A 90 10.07 3.44 -13.08
C VAL A 90 9.38 2.35 -12.27
N LEU A 91 8.32 1.74 -12.81
CA LEU A 91 7.59 0.67 -12.13
C LEU A 91 8.48 -0.56 -11.92
N ALA A 92 9.22 -1.00 -12.94
CA ALA A 92 10.13 -2.13 -12.83
C ALA A 92 11.19 -1.91 -11.74
N ALA A 93 11.84 -0.74 -11.71
CA ALA A 93 12.83 -0.41 -10.69
C ALA A 93 12.21 -0.33 -9.28
N SER A 94 11.04 0.30 -9.15
CA SER A 94 10.38 0.51 -7.86
C SER A 94 9.86 -0.81 -7.27
N PHE A 95 9.24 -1.67 -8.09
CA PHE A 95 8.83 -3.02 -7.67
C PHE A 95 10.03 -3.92 -7.37
N GLY A 96 11.13 -3.80 -8.13
CA GLY A 96 12.37 -4.50 -7.83
C GLY A 96 12.93 -4.13 -6.46
N ALA A 97 12.99 -2.83 -6.14
CA ALA A 97 13.43 -2.34 -4.84
C ALA A 97 12.49 -2.78 -3.70
N TRP A 98 11.17 -2.67 -3.92
CA TRP A 98 10.16 -3.15 -2.98
C TRP A 98 10.33 -4.64 -2.67
N LEU A 99 10.47 -5.47 -3.70
CA LEU A 99 10.62 -6.92 -3.55
C LEU A 99 11.90 -7.26 -2.82
N GLY A 100 13.03 -6.62 -3.15
CA GLY A 100 14.29 -6.79 -2.44
C GLY A 100 14.15 -6.47 -0.94
N ALA A 101 13.53 -5.33 -0.60
CA ALA A 101 13.28 -4.96 0.78
C ALA A 101 12.29 -5.91 1.49
N ALA A 102 11.23 -6.36 0.79
CA ALA A 102 10.27 -7.31 1.34
C ALA A 102 10.90 -8.68 1.64
N LEU A 103 11.80 -9.16 0.78
CA LEU A 103 12.53 -10.42 0.98
C LEU A 103 13.52 -10.31 2.14
N LEU A 104 14.29 -9.22 2.20
CA LEU A 104 15.20 -8.96 3.34
C LEU A 104 14.43 -8.90 4.65
N HIS A 105 13.28 -8.24 4.63
CA HIS A 105 12.41 -8.12 5.79
C HIS A 105 11.84 -9.48 6.24
N GLN A 106 11.34 -10.30 5.30
CA GLN A 106 10.87 -11.65 5.60
C GLN A 106 11.98 -12.56 6.14
N TRP A 107 13.20 -12.39 5.66
CA TRP A 107 14.36 -13.12 6.16
C TRP A 107 14.75 -12.67 7.58
N ALA A 108 14.65 -11.38 7.89
CA ALA A 108 15.00 -10.82 9.19
C ALA A 108 13.94 -11.03 10.30
N LEU A 109 12.67 -11.28 9.93
CA LEU A 109 11.57 -11.57 10.88
C LEU A 109 11.29 -13.08 11.08
N LYS A 110 11.99 -13.96 10.35
CA LYS A 110 12.05 -15.39 10.67
C LYS A 110 12.94 -15.62 11.89
#